data_AF-A0A950XQ21-F1
#
_entry.id   AF-A0A950XQ21-F1
#
_cell.length_a   1.000
_cell.length_b   1.000
_cell.length_c   1.000
_cell.angle_alpha   90.00
_cell.angle_beta   90.00
_cell.angle_gamma   90.00
#
_symmetry.space_group_name_H-M   'P 1'
#
loop_
_entity.id
_entity.type
_entity.pdbx_description
1 polymer ?
#
loop_
_entity_poly.entity_id
_entity_poly.type
_entity_poly.pdbx_seq_one_letter_code
_entity_poly.pdbx_strand_id
1 'polypeptide(L)'
;MGTRITLDLNRVEGDLEVQLDVEDNRVRDSWCVGTMYRGYEQILAGRAPSDVLVIVPRICGICSTAQLYAGVRALEDAWGVQPAERGARAQPVPDGRGRHDDTRQTFLMFCSDFCHPAYRSPPRVTRTSSRPSSLRCRTKGRASRACHRLAHRVARRGKGIRSRECGTGNPVSLDLCP
;
A
#
# COMPACT_ATOMS: atom_id res chain seq x y z
N MET A 1 -8.69 -31.72 -3.53
CA MET A 1 -9.16 -31.09 -2.27
C MET A 1 -8.35 -29.83 -2.12
N GLY A 2 -8.97 -28.64 -2.15
CA GLY A 2 -8.25 -27.37 -2.05
C GLY A 2 -7.82 -27.04 -0.63
N THR A 3 -6.76 -26.26 -0.50
CA THR A 3 -6.25 -25.72 0.77
C THR A 3 -6.67 -24.26 0.89
N ARG A 4 -7.30 -23.88 2.00
CA ARG A 4 -7.58 -22.47 2.32
C ARG A 4 -6.42 -21.88 3.13
N ILE A 5 -5.94 -20.72 2.69
CA ILE A 5 -4.87 -19.96 3.35
C ILE A 5 -5.41 -18.58 3.70
N THR A 6 -5.29 -18.18 4.96
CA THR A 6 -5.61 -16.82 5.42
C THR A 6 -4.32 -16.10 5.78
N LEU A 7 -4.14 -14.89 5.23
CA LEU A 7 -2.94 -14.08 5.42
C LEU A 7 -3.28 -12.68 5.89
N ASP A 8 -2.72 -12.28 7.03
CA ASP A 8 -2.72 -10.89 7.48
C ASP A 8 -1.64 -10.10 6.72
N LEU A 9 -2.06 -9.10 5.93
CA LEU A 9 -1.14 -8.27 5.18
C LEU A 9 -0.49 -7.22 6.07
N ASN A 10 0.83 -7.23 6.05
CA ASN A 10 1.68 -6.23 6.70
C ASN A 10 2.24 -5.25 5.65
N ARG A 11 2.76 -4.10 6.10
CA ARG A 11 3.26 -3.01 5.22
C ARG A 11 2.19 -2.45 4.26
N VAL A 12 0.94 -2.45 4.73
CA VAL A 12 -0.19 -1.74 4.14
C VAL A 12 -0.72 -0.74 5.17
N GLU A 13 -1.56 0.20 4.73
CA GLU A 13 -2.28 1.07 5.65
C GLU A 13 -3.59 0.41 6.07
N GLY A 14 -3.91 0.51 7.36
CA GLY A 14 -5.04 -0.20 7.96
C GLY A 14 -4.80 -1.70 8.13
N ASP A 15 -5.88 -2.42 8.41
CA ASP A 15 -5.87 -3.85 8.64
C ASP A 15 -6.56 -4.56 7.46
N LEU A 16 -5.80 -5.40 6.76
CA LEU A 16 -6.24 -6.12 5.58
C LEU A 16 -5.86 -7.60 5.71
N GLU A 17 -6.87 -8.45 5.62
CA GLU A 17 -6.72 -9.89 5.53
C GLU A 17 -6.98 -10.34 4.08
N VAL A 18 -6.19 -11.29 3.59
CA VAL A 18 -6.40 -11.94 2.29
C VAL A 18 -6.63 -13.42 2.50
N GLN A 19 -7.75 -13.93 2.00
CA GLN A 19 -8.07 -15.35 2.02
C GLN A 19 -7.90 -15.91 0.61
N LEU A 20 -7.23 -17.06 0.50
CA LEU A 20 -6.93 -17.74 -0.76
C LEU A 20 -7.40 -19.19 -0.70
N ASP A 21 -8.10 -19.63 -1.73
CA ASP A 21 -8.31 -21.07 -1.96
C ASP A 21 -7.33 -21.54 -3.02
N VAL A 22 -6.52 -22.55 -2.67
CA VAL A 22 -5.43 -23.06 -3.50
C VAL A 22 -5.71 -24.50 -3.89
N GLU A 23 -5.71 -24.79 -5.19
CA GLU A 23 -5.87 -26.13 -5.77
C GLU A 23 -4.78 -26.35 -6.82
N ASP A 24 -4.16 -27.53 -6.82
CA ASP A 24 -3.09 -27.90 -7.75
C ASP A 24 -1.97 -26.83 -7.85
N ASN A 25 -1.58 -26.29 -6.69
CA ASN A 25 -0.59 -25.23 -6.55
C ASN A 25 -0.92 -23.93 -7.31
N ARG A 26 -2.20 -23.68 -7.57
CA ARG A 26 -2.71 -22.46 -8.19
C ARG A 26 -3.78 -21.84 -7.30
N VAL A 27 -3.79 -20.52 -7.23
CA VAL A 27 -4.89 -19.79 -6.61
C VAL A 27 -6.13 -20.00 -7.47
N ARG A 28 -7.14 -20.64 -6.90
CA ARG A 28 -8.45 -20.85 -7.52
C ARG A 28 -9.35 -19.65 -7.26
N ASP A 29 -9.35 -19.15 -6.03
CA ASP A 29 -10.16 -18.01 -5.61
C ASP A 29 -9.44 -17.16 -4.55
N SER A 30 -9.81 -15.88 -4.46
CA SER A 30 -9.22 -14.94 -3.50
C SER A 30 -10.22 -13.89 -3.02
N TRP A 31 -10.12 -13.55 -1.73
CA TRP A 31 -10.93 -12.52 -1.08
C TRP A 31 -10.06 -11.54 -0.33
N CYS A 32 -10.41 -10.25 -0.41
CA CYS A 32 -9.82 -9.18 0.38
C CYS A 32 -10.82 -8.77 1.47
N VAL A 33 -10.40 -8.84 2.73
CA VAL A 33 -11.24 -8.57 3.90
C VAL A 33 -10.63 -7.41 4.66
N GLY A 34 -11.29 -6.24 4.58
CA GLY A 34 -10.96 -5.12 5.44
C GLY A 34 -11.51 -5.38 6.84
N THR A 35 -10.62 -5.55 7.82
CA THR A 35 -11.02 -5.95 9.18
C THR A 35 -11.25 -4.76 10.10
N MET A 36 -10.87 -3.54 9.67
CA MET A 36 -11.06 -2.32 10.45
C MET A 36 -12.27 -1.51 10.00
N TYR A 37 -12.99 -0.94 10.97
CA TYR A 37 -14.04 0.04 10.73
C TYR A 37 -14.04 1.12 11.81
N ARG A 38 -14.07 2.40 11.40
CA ARG A 38 -14.09 3.57 12.30
C ARG A 38 -15.37 4.41 12.23
N GLY A 39 -16.21 4.23 11.21
CA GLY A 39 -17.50 4.91 11.09
C GLY A 39 -17.44 6.44 10.96
N TYR A 40 -16.54 6.97 10.11
CA TYR A 40 -16.42 8.42 9.90
C TYR A 40 -17.72 9.06 9.39
N GLU A 41 -18.51 8.34 8.61
CA GLU A 41 -19.81 8.80 8.10
C GLU A 41 -20.80 9.04 9.25
N GLN A 42 -20.87 8.11 10.21
CA GLN A 42 -21.71 8.27 11.40
C GLN A 42 -21.18 9.37 12.31
N ILE A 43 -19.86 9.52 12.43
CA ILE A 43 -19.25 10.60 13.22
C ILE A 43 -19.65 11.97 12.67
N LEU A 44 -19.80 12.11 11.35
CA LEU A 44 -20.17 13.37 10.69
C LEU A 44 -21.68 13.67 10.77
N ALA A 45 -22.53 12.68 11.02
CA ALA A 45 -23.96 12.90 11.14
C ALA A 45 -24.28 13.89 12.28
N GLY A 46 -25.05 14.93 11.96
CA GLY A 46 -25.44 15.97 12.92
C GLY A 46 -24.35 16.98 13.29
N ARG A 47 -23.15 16.90 12.69
CA ARG A 47 -22.08 17.88 12.88
C ARG A 47 -22.23 19.09 11.98
N ALA A 48 -21.56 20.18 12.35
CA ALA A 48 -21.42 21.33 11.47
C ALA A 48 -20.66 20.92 10.20
N PRO A 49 -21.09 21.34 8.99
CA PRO A 49 -20.43 20.93 7.75
C PRO A 49 -18.94 21.28 7.70
N SER A 50 -18.52 22.36 8.36
CA SER A 50 -17.11 22.76 8.47
C SER A 50 -16.22 21.74 9.19
N ASP A 51 -16.79 20.88 10.04
CA ASP A 51 -16.04 19.85 10.78
C ASP A 51 -15.39 18.82 9.85
N VAL A 52 -15.93 18.67 8.63
CA VAL A 52 -15.36 17.83 7.55
C VAL A 52 -13.88 18.16 7.33
N LEU A 53 -13.50 19.44 7.39
CA LEU A 53 -12.13 19.91 7.14
C LEU A 53 -11.11 19.42 8.17
N VAL A 54 -11.57 18.97 9.34
CA VAL A 54 -10.70 18.48 10.42
C VAL A 54 -10.84 16.98 10.61
N ILE A 55 -12.05 16.44 10.45
CA ILE A 55 -12.38 15.04 10.72
C ILE A 55 -11.98 14.14 9.54
N VAL A 56 -12.35 14.49 8.31
CA VAL A 56 -12.11 13.66 7.12
C VAL A 56 -10.62 13.42 6.83
N PRO A 57 -9.70 14.40 6.99
CA PRO A 57 -8.26 14.15 6.82
C PRO A 57 -7.68 13.11 7.78
N ARG A 58 -8.42 12.71 8.83
CA ARG A 58 -8.01 11.66 9.78
C ARG A 58 -8.44 10.27 9.36
N ILE A 59 -9.22 10.12 8.28
CA ILE A 59 -9.55 8.82 7.71
C ILE A 59 -8.26 8.07 7.38
N CYS A 60 -7.29 8.70 6.72
CA CYS A 60 -6.02 8.07 6.42
C CYS A 60 -4.88 9.07 6.61
N GLY A 61 -3.87 8.70 7.41
CA GLY A 61 -2.70 9.57 7.66
C GLY A 61 -1.79 9.71 6.44
N ILE A 62 -1.80 8.71 5.56
CA ILE A 62 -0.95 8.65 4.36
C ILE A 62 -1.48 9.57 3.28
N CYS A 63 -2.74 9.38 2.88
CA CYS A 63 -3.43 10.20 1.86
C CYS A 63 -4.28 11.35 2.45
N SER A 64 -3.94 11.82 3.65
CA SER A 64 -4.67 12.86 4.40
C SER A 64 -5.02 14.12 3.61
N THR A 65 -4.13 14.61 2.73
CA THR A 65 -4.44 15.77 1.88
C THR A 65 -5.46 15.47 0.79
N ALA A 66 -5.49 14.25 0.26
CA ALA A 66 -6.52 13.85 -0.71
C ALA A 66 -7.90 13.79 -0.03
N GLN A 67 -7.94 13.26 1.19
CA GLN A 67 -9.15 13.25 2.03
C GLN A 67 -9.63 14.69 2.33
N LEU A 68 -8.72 15.60 2.71
CA LEU A 68 -9.05 17.02 2.89
C LEU A 68 -9.61 17.65 1.62
N TYR A 69 -8.96 17.42 0.49
CA TYR A 69 -9.37 17.98 -0.80
C TYR A 69 -10.76 17.49 -1.21
N ALA A 70 -11.04 16.20 -1.06
CA ALA A 70 -12.37 15.65 -1.30
C ALA A 70 -13.43 16.31 -0.39
N GLY A 71 -13.11 16.52 0.90
CA GLY A 71 -13.97 17.23 1.84
C GLY A 71 -14.25 18.69 1.42
N VAL A 72 -13.22 19.42 1.00
CA VAL A 72 -13.37 20.80 0.47
C VAL A 72 -14.28 20.81 -0.76
N ARG A 73 -14.07 19.89 -1.72
CA ARG A 73 -14.90 19.81 -2.93
C ARG A 73 -16.36 19.47 -2.63
N ALA A 74 -16.61 18.56 -1.68
CA ALA A 74 -17.96 18.23 -1.24
C ALA A 74 -18.67 19.45 -0.64
N LEU A 75 -17.95 20.28 0.12
CA LEU A 75 -18.48 21.52 0.69
C LEU A 75 -18.73 22.59 -0.38
N GLU A 76 -17.80 22.78 -1.32
CA GLU A 76 -17.97 23.70 -2.45
C GLU A 76 -19.23 23.37 -3.27
N ASP A 77 -19.43 22.08 -3.56
CA ASP A 77 -20.60 21.58 -4.28
C ASP A 77 -21.89 21.79 -3.47
N ALA A 78 -21.90 21.42 -2.19
CA ALA A 78 -23.06 21.58 -1.31
C ALA A 78 -23.51 23.05 -1.14
N TRP A 79 -22.57 24.00 -1.16
CA TRP A 79 -22.87 25.43 -1.08
C TRP A 79 -23.02 26.12 -2.43
N GLY A 80 -22.77 25.43 -3.54
CA GLY A 80 -22.80 26.02 -4.88
C GLY A 80 -21.77 27.14 -5.07
N VAL A 81 -20.65 27.08 -4.34
CA VAL A 81 -19.60 28.11 -4.37
C VAL A 81 -18.42 27.65 -5.20
N GLN A 82 -17.84 28.57 -5.97
CA GLN A 82 -16.60 28.34 -6.68
C GLN A 82 -15.44 29.00 -5.93
N PRO A 83 -14.31 28.30 -5.76
CA PRO A 83 -13.14 28.92 -5.15
C PRO A 83 -12.65 30.06 -6.04
N ALA A 84 -12.22 31.17 -5.43
CA ALA A 84 -11.53 32.24 -6.15
C ALA A 84 -10.30 31.67 -6.88
N GLU A 85 -9.89 32.27 -8.00
CA GLU A 85 -8.81 31.77 -8.86
C GLU A 85 -7.52 31.43 -8.10
N ARG A 86 -7.14 32.27 -7.13
CA ARG A 86 -5.98 32.02 -6.26
C ARG A 86 -6.19 30.82 -5.33
N GLY A 87 -7.40 30.66 -4.80
CA GLY A 87 -7.79 29.50 -3.99
C GLY A 87 -7.77 28.21 -4.80
N ALA A 88 -8.31 28.22 -6.01
CA ALA A 88 -8.28 27.07 -6.92
C ALA A 88 -6.84 26.66 -7.28
N ARG A 89 -5.94 27.62 -7.46
CA ARG A 89 -4.50 27.35 -7.70
C ARG A 89 -3.74 26.87 -6.47
N ALA A 90 -4.17 27.28 -5.28
CA ALA A 90 -3.54 26.93 -4.01
C ALA A 90 -4.05 25.59 -3.45
N GLN A 91 -5.17 25.08 -3.95
CA GLN A 91 -5.64 23.74 -3.62
C GLN A 91 -4.53 22.74 -3.94
N PRO A 92 -4.28 21.76 -3.05
CA PRO A 92 -3.19 20.83 -3.21
C PRO A 92 -3.32 20.13 -4.55
N VAL A 93 -2.37 20.41 -5.44
CA VAL A 93 -2.26 19.69 -6.70
C VAL A 93 -2.05 18.22 -6.33
N PRO A 94 -2.76 17.26 -6.97
CA PRO A 94 -2.63 15.84 -6.69
C PRO A 94 -1.17 15.31 -6.74
N ASP A 95 -0.26 16.05 -7.35
CA ASP A 95 1.10 15.63 -7.65
C ASP A 95 2.08 15.74 -6.47
N GLY A 96 1.99 16.77 -5.61
CA GLY A 96 3.00 17.02 -4.57
C GLY A 96 2.99 15.94 -3.47
N ARG A 97 1.82 15.72 -2.85
CA ARG A 97 1.66 14.64 -1.88
C ARG A 97 1.63 13.26 -2.56
N GLY A 98 1.00 13.16 -3.73
CA GLY A 98 0.95 11.91 -4.50
C GLY A 98 2.35 11.35 -4.77
N ARG A 99 3.30 12.18 -5.23
CA ARG A 99 4.69 11.76 -5.46
C ARG A 99 5.37 11.25 -4.20
N HIS A 100 5.12 11.89 -3.06
CA HIS A 100 5.72 11.47 -1.81
C HIS A 100 5.08 10.18 -1.28
N ASP A 101 3.78 10.00 -1.47
CA ASP A 101 3.11 8.75 -1.18
C ASP A 101 3.62 7.61 -2.07
N ASP A 102 3.66 7.82 -3.39
CA ASP A 102 4.20 6.88 -4.36
C ASP A 102 5.65 6.50 -4.04
N THR A 103 6.47 7.47 -3.63
CA THR A 103 7.86 7.22 -3.23
C THR A 103 7.90 6.32 -1.99
N ARG A 104 7.08 6.61 -0.97
CA ARG A 104 7.03 5.78 0.24
C ARG A 104 6.48 4.39 -0.06
N GLN A 105 5.38 4.29 -0.79
CA GLN A 105 4.78 3.03 -1.22
C GLN A 105 5.80 2.20 -2.00
N THR A 106 6.46 2.82 -2.98
CA THR A 106 7.41 2.12 -3.85
C THR A 106 8.60 1.63 -3.05
N PHE A 107 9.27 2.50 -2.30
CA PHE A 107 10.57 2.17 -1.71
C PHE A 107 10.51 1.54 -0.32
N LEU A 108 9.47 1.83 0.47
CA LEU A 108 9.35 1.34 1.84
C LEU A 108 8.44 0.12 1.94
N MET A 109 7.33 0.10 1.18
CA MET A 109 6.36 -0.99 1.25
C MET A 109 6.65 -2.06 0.19
N PHE A 110 6.50 -1.71 -1.09
CA PHE A 110 6.53 -2.65 -2.21
C PHE A 110 7.94 -3.20 -2.52
N CYS A 111 8.95 -2.35 -2.66
CA CYS A 111 10.29 -2.81 -3.09
C CYS A 111 10.99 -3.74 -2.10
N SER A 112 10.56 -3.72 -0.83
CA SER A 112 11.07 -4.64 0.20
C SER A 112 10.70 -6.10 -0.13
N ASP A 113 9.63 -6.36 -0.88
CA ASP A 113 9.24 -7.72 -1.29
C ASP A 113 10.28 -8.36 -2.21
N PHE A 114 10.89 -7.57 -3.11
CA PHE A 114 11.97 -8.04 -3.98
C PHE A 114 13.27 -8.36 -3.24
N CYS A 115 13.36 -8.08 -1.94
CA CYS A 115 14.49 -8.50 -1.13
C CYS A 115 14.35 -9.94 -0.62
N HIS A 116 13.17 -10.57 -0.74
CA HIS A 116 12.95 -11.93 -0.28
C HIS A 116 13.62 -12.96 -1.22
N PRO A 117 14.30 -14.01 -0.70
CA PRO A 117 15.02 -15.00 -1.53
C PRO A 117 14.18 -15.67 -2.62
N ALA A 118 12.87 -15.84 -2.40
CA ALA A 118 11.96 -16.39 -3.41
C ALA A 118 11.91 -15.55 -4.71
N TYR A 119 12.24 -14.27 -4.66
CA TYR A 119 12.30 -13.38 -5.83
C TYR A 119 13.72 -13.23 -6.42
N ARG A 120 14.69 -14.04 -5.98
CA ARG A 120 16.08 -14.00 -6.47
C ARG A 120 16.18 -14.38 -7.95
N SER A 121 15.29 -15.24 -8.41
CA SER A 121 15.07 -15.56 -9.82
C SER A 121 13.88 -14.73 -10.31
N PRO A 122 13.99 -13.99 -11.43
CA PRO A 122 12.86 -13.22 -11.93
C PRO A 122 11.68 -14.18 -12.17
N PRO A 123 10.46 -13.85 -11.69
CA PRO A 123 9.28 -14.61 -12.06
C PRO A 123 9.21 -14.66 -13.58
N ARG A 124 8.82 -15.82 -14.14
CA ARG A 124 8.54 -15.96 -15.57
C ARG A 124 7.27 -15.17 -15.89
N VAL A 125 7.37 -13.85 -15.87
CA VAL A 125 6.34 -12.95 -16.39
C VAL A 125 6.27 -13.25 -17.87
N THR A 126 5.18 -13.87 -18.31
CA THR A 126 4.79 -13.88 -19.72
C THR A 126 4.84 -12.43 -20.19
N ARG A 127 5.73 -12.19 -21.15
CA ARG A 127 6.10 -10.86 -21.63
C ARG A 127 4.88 -10.19 -22.25
N THR A 128 4.02 -9.55 -21.45
CA THR A 128 3.02 -8.62 -21.95
C THR A 128 3.78 -7.43 -22.56
N SER A 129 3.61 -7.29 -23.86
CA SER A 129 4.38 -6.44 -24.76
C SER A 129 4.03 -4.97 -24.58
N SER A 130 4.40 -4.36 -23.45
CA SER A 130 4.50 -2.90 -23.32
C SER A 130 5.16 -2.53 -22.00
N ARG A 131 6.47 -2.77 -21.90
CA ARG A 131 7.27 -2.26 -20.79
C ARG A 131 7.61 -0.80 -21.12
N PRO A 132 7.09 0.22 -20.42
CA PRO A 132 7.57 1.58 -20.63
C PRO A 132 9.07 1.62 -20.32
N SER A 133 9.83 2.03 -21.34
CA SER A 133 11.29 2.01 -21.42
C SER A 133 11.98 2.91 -20.38
N SER A 134 11.24 3.76 -19.68
CA SER A 134 11.75 4.73 -18.71
C SER A 134 12.28 4.13 -17.40
N LEU A 135 11.95 2.87 -17.09
CA LEU A 135 12.48 2.16 -15.91
C LEU A 135 13.70 1.28 -16.22
N ARG A 136 14.46 1.60 -17.27
CA ARG A 136 15.83 1.11 -17.45
C ARG A 136 16.80 1.88 -16.55
N CYS A 137 16.46 2.02 -15.27
CA CYS A 137 17.33 2.71 -14.33
C CYS A 137 18.34 1.71 -13.75
N ARG A 138 19.63 1.91 -14.10
CA ARG A 138 20.80 1.30 -13.40
C ARG A 138 20.72 1.52 -11.88
N THR A 139 19.89 2.46 -11.46
CA THR A 139 19.48 2.78 -10.11
C THR A 139 18.54 1.74 -9.47
N LYS A 140 17.78 0.89 -10.17
CA LYS A 140 16.97 -0.16 -9.52
C LYS A 140 17.86 -1.13 -8.74
N GLY A 141 18.97 -1.55 -9.34
CA GLY A 141 19.96 -2.39 -8.67
C GLY A 141 20.66 -1.65 -7.52
N ARG A 142 21.00 -0.36 -7.66
CA ARG A 142 21.67 0.41 -6.59
C ARG A 142 20.72 0.80 -5.46
N ALA A 143 19.49 1.21 -5.76
CA ALA A 143 18.44 1.58 -4.81
C ALA A 143 17.89 0.34 -4.12
N SER A 144 17.65 -0.77 -4.83
CA SER A 144 17.34 -2.05 -4.19
C SER A 144 18.49 -2.53 -3.32
N ARG A 145 19.76 -2.45 -3.78
CA ARG A 145 20.93 -2.74 -2.92
C ARG A 145 21.13 -1.75 -1.78
N ALA A 146 20.65 -0.50 -1.89
CA ALA A 146 20.75 0.52 -0.86
C ALA A 146 19.64 0.35 0.18
N CYS A 147 18.39 0.12 -0.25
CA CYS A 147 17.27 -0.30 0.59
C CYS A 147 17.58 -1.62 1.29
N HIS A 148 18.13 -2.62 0.58
CA HIS A 148 18.59 -3.87 1.16
C HIS A 148 19.71 -3.66 2.19
N ARG A 149 20.71 -2.81 1.89
CA ARG A 149 21.77 -2.46 2.85
C ARG A 149 21.23 -1.66 4.05
N LEU A 150 20.27 -0.77 3.85
CA LEU A 150 19.64 0.03 4.90
C LEU A 150 18.76 -0.86 5.79
N ALA A 151 17.94 -1.72 5.18
CA ALA A 151 17.14 -2.73 5.87
C ALA A 151 18.03 -3.70 6.66
N HIS A 152 19.12 -4.20 6.08
CA HIS A 152 20.10 -5.01 6.80
C HIS A 152 20.79 -4.26 7.94
N ARG A 153 21.11 -2.97 7.76
CA ARG A 153 21.77 -2.15 8.78
C ARG A 153 20.81 -1.79 9.93
N VAL A 154 19.53 -1.59 9.63
CA VAL A 154 18.45 -1.40 10.62
C VAL A 154 18.15 -2.72 11.36
N ALA A 155 18.15 -3.85 10.65
CA ALA A 155 17.96 -5.19 11.24
C ALA A 155 19.15 -5.61 12.15
N ARG A 156 20.40 -5.32 11.75
CA ARG A 156 21.61 -5.62 12.55
C ARG A 156 21.76 -4.79 13.82
N ARG A 157 21.11 -3.62 13.91
CA ARG A 157 21.09 -2.78 15.12
C ARG A 157 20.08 -3.25 16.18
N GLY A 158 19.48 -4.43 16.00
CA GLY A 158 18.63 -5.07 17.00
C GLY A 158 17.28 -4.39 17.29
N LYS A 159 16.94 -3.30 16.57
CA LYS A 159 15.76 -2.47 16.82
C LYS A 159 14.81 -2.32 15.61
N GLY A 160 14.80 -3.27 14.67
CA GLY A 160 13.98 -3.14 13.45
C GLY A 160 13.37 -4.44 12.96
N ILE A 161 12.17 -4.29 12.34
CA ILE A 161 11.36 -5.22 11.55
C ILE A 161 12.10 -6.53 11.23
N ARG A 162 12.10 -7.46 12.19
CA ARG A 162 12.54 -8.83 11.94
C ARG A 162 11.32 -9.58 11.42
N SER A 163 11.43 -10.18 10.24
CA SER A 163 10.57 -11.30 9.88
C SER A 163 10.62 -12.29 11.04
N ARG A 164 9.52 -12.47 11.77
CA ARG A 164 9.35 -13.74 12.45
C ARG A 164 9.32 -14.76 11.31
N GLU A 165 10.41 -15.50 11.18
CA GLU A 165 10.35 -16.78 10.48
C GLU A 165 9.14 -17.50 11.05
N CYS A 166 8.22 -17.90 10.17
CA CYS A 166 7.08 -18.71 10.50
C CYS A 166 7.55 -19.83 11.44
N GLY A 167 7.13 -19.76 12.70
CA GLY A 167 7.61 -20.65 13.74
C GLY A 167 7.26 -22.08 13.37
N THR A 168 8.29 -22.92 13.26
CA THR A 168 8.30 -24.37 13.55
C THR A 168 6.92 -25.03 13.63
N GLY A 169 6.48 -25.66 12.54
CA GLY A 169 5.22 -26.41 12.57
C GLY A 169 4.78 -27.12 11.29
N ASN A 170 5.51 -27.04 10.18
CA ASN A 170 5.60 -28.04 9.11
C ASN A 170 6.37 -27.40 7.96
N PRO A 171 7.42 -28.03 7.40
CA PRO A 171 7.92 -27.62 6.11
C PRO A 171 6.85 -28.00 5.09
N VAL A 172 5.92 -27.08 4.78
CA VAL A 172 5.35 -27.08 3.44
C VAL A 172 6.50 -26.59 2.56
N SER A 173 7.37 -27.53 2.21
CA SER A 173 8.28 -27.35 1.10
C SER A 173 7.39 -27.01 -0.09
N LEU A 174 7.37 -25.72 -0.44
CA LEU A 174 7.01 -25.29 -1.78
C LEU A 174 8.15 -25.73 -2.70
N ASP A 175 8.35 -27.04 -2.81
CA ASP A 175 9.01 -27.70 -3.93
C ASP A 175 8.04 -27.61 -5.11
N LEU A 176 7.83 -26.39 -5.57
CA LEU A 176 7.12 -26.09 -6.79
C LEU A 176 8.06 -26.33 -7.97
N CYS A 177 8.12 -27.61 -8.35
CA CYS A 177 8.57 -28.17 -9.63
C CYS A 177 10.10 -28.30 -9.88
N PRO A 178 10.52 -29.25 -10.74
CA PRO A 178 11.79 -29.99 -10.67
C PRO A 178 13.06 -29.18 -10.95
#